data_AF-A0A1Q9MYT5-F1
#
_entry.id   AF-A0A1Q9MYT5-F1
#
_cell.length_a   1.000
_cell.length_b   1.000
_cell.length_c   1.000
_cell.angle_alpha   90.00
_cell.angle_beta   90.00
_cell.angle_gamma   90.00
#
_symmetry.space_group_name_H-M   'P 1'
#
loop_
_entity.id
_entity.type
_entity.pdbx_description
1 polymer ?
#
loop_
_entity_poly.entity_id
_entity_poly.type
_entity_poly.pdbx_seq_one_letter_code
_entity_poly.pdbx_strand_id
1 'polypeptide(L)'
;MNTTAHASYSFFIYVLILQVGWHVWPNSMMCFLSLLAGIAPDLDAAYHTIVKKGNINDPTFQHHLHYWTHWPSSYLPVVIAFAFSLIFDFYPQYFLIAVVGPVSHLFFDSISCGDGMMWTAAWWKVKRGEFSKFTNFDAKKTDGYHGLYWSARYRQTKYFILENIAAGCVILFLVYLSLNGGLDVWHILSFISIGGVIFLGIKGVDAKYLQEPPQGRYADYHTYAPYVDWYQKKYGSSPPKKYKGG
;
A
#
# COMPACT_ATOMS: atom_id res chain seq x y z
N MET A 1 -5.96 -6.18 -0.96
CA MET A 1 -4.79 -5.43 -0.46
C MET A 1 -3.56 -6.21 -0.85
N ASN A 2 -2.50 -5.52 -1.27
CA ASN A 2 -1.29 -6.13 -1.78
C ASN A 2 -0.17 -6.17 -0.74
N THR A 3 -0.47 -6.72 0.43
CA THR A 3 0.39 -6.54 1.60
C THR A 3 1.80 -7.13 1.41
N THR A 4 1.96 -8.15 0.56
CA THR A 4 3.27 -8.71 0.17
C THR A 4 4.12 -7.73 -0.63
N ALA A 5 3.55 -7.06 -1.63
CA ALA A 5 4.27 -6.05 -2.40
C ALA A 5 4.64 -4.85 -1.54
N HIS A 6 3.70 -4.37 -0.71
CA HIS A 6 3.95 -3.22 0.15
C HIS A 6 5.11 -3.48 1.11
N ALA A 7 5.19 -4.67 1.70
CA ALA A 7 6.34 -5.07 2.53
C ALA A 7 7.63 -5.18 1.71
N SER A 8 7.60 -5.95 0.62
CA SER A 8 8.81 -6.33 -0.11
C SER A 8 9.42 -5.15 -0.87
N TYR A 9 8.61 -4.34 -1.53
CA TYR A 9 9.11 -3.20 -2.28
C TYR A 9 9.57 -2.05 -1.36
N SER A 10 8.88 -1.80 -0.24
CA SER A 10 9.37 -0.89 0.81
C SER A 10 10.77 -1.28 1.25
N PHE A 11 10.96 -2.56 1.58
CA PHE A 11 12.25 -3.11 1.97
C PHE A 11 13.31 -2.86 0.89
N PHE A 12 13.06 -3.23 -0.37
CA PHE A 12 14.06 -3.04 -1.43
C PHE A 12 14.41 -1.59 -1.68
N ILE A 13 13.42 -0.70 -1.75
CA ILE A 13 13.66 0.73 -1.95
C ILE A 13 14.50 1.28 -0.80
N TYR A 14 14.18 0.89 0.43
CA TYR A 14 14.94 1.30 1.61
C TYR A 14 16.40 0.80 1.54
N VAL A 15 16.62 -0.50 1.31
CA VAL A 15 17.96 -1.08 1.19
C VAL A 15 18.74 -0.45 0.03
N LEU A 16 18.10 -0.20 -1.11
CA LEU A 16 18.73 0.45 -2.26
C LEU A 16 19.20 1.86 -1.91
N ILE A 17 18.37 2.67 -1.24
CA ILE A 17 18.75 4.02 -0.82
C ILE A 17 19.91 3.96 0.17
N LEU A 18 19.90 3.04 1.13
CA LEU A 18 21.02 2.88 2.06
C LEU A 18 22.33 2.50 1.36
N GLN A 19 22.28 1.57 0.41
CA GLN A 19 23.47 1.07 -0.29
C GLN A 19 24.03 2.10 -1.28
N VAL A 20 23.17 2.78 -2.03
CA VAL A 20 23.59 3.77 -3.04
C VAL A 20 23.89 5.12 -2.42
N GLY A 21 23.09 5.56 -1.44
CA GLY A 21 23.19 6.89 -0.85
C GLY A 21 24.16 6.96 0.34
N TRP A 22 24.20 5.94 1.18
CA TRP A 22 25.02 5.94 2.41
C TRP A 22 26.10 4.88 2.45
N HIS A 23 26.10 3.91 1.53
CA HIS A 23 26.98 2.74 1.58
C HIS A 23 26.90 1.97 2.92
N VAL A 24 25.71 1.91 3.51
CA VAL A 24 25.46 1.26 4.81
C VAL A 24 24.59 0.02 4.63
N TRP A 25 25.01 -1.09 5.23
CA TRP A 25 24.16 -2.28 5.33
C TRP A 25 23.13 -2.13 6.46
N PRO A 26 21.84 -2.39 6.19
CA PRO A 26 20.82 -2.36 7.23
C PRO A 26 21.09 -3.46 8.26
N ASN A 27 20.97 -3.12 9.54
CA ASN A 27 20.92 -4.14 10.58
C ASN A 27 19.57 -4.87 10.59
N SER A 28 19.48 -5.95 11.36
CA SER A 28 18.28 -6.80 11.47
C SER A 28 17.04 -6.04 11.94
N MET A 29 17.18 -5.09 12.87
CA MET A 29 16.09 -4.24 13.33
C MET A 29 15.57 -3.31 12.23
N MET A 30 16.47 -2.66 11.47
CA MET A 30 16.09 -1.82 10.33
C MET A 30 15.37 -2.64 9.26
N CYS A 31 15.82 -3.87 9.00
CA CYS A 31 15.16 -4.79 8.09
C CYS A 31 13.71 -5.05 8.52
N PHE A 32 13.50 -5.45 9.77
CA PHE A 32 12.17 -5.67 10.34
C PHE A 32 11.28 -4.42 10.24
N LEU A 33 11.78 -3.27 10.68
CA LEU A 33 11.03 -2.01 10.67
C LEU A 33 10.66 -1.57 9.25
N SER A 34 11.52 -1.80 8.26
CA SER A 34 11.23 -1.45 6.86
C SER A 34 10.12 -2.30 6.23
N LEU A 35 10.02 -3.58 6.61
CA LEU A 35 8.90 -4.45 6.22
C LEU A 35 7.60 -3.94 6.84
N LEU A 36 7.61 -3.67 8.15
CA LEU A 36 6.44 -3.18 8.85
C LEU A 36 5.97 -1.82 8.36
N ALA A 37 6.90 -0.89 8.10
CA ALA A 37 6.56 0.46 7.62
C ALA A 37 5.89 0.44 6.24
N GLY A 38 6.24 -0.53 5.39
CA GLY A 38 5.56 -0.75 4.11
C GLY A 38 4.11 -1.23 4.28
N ILE A 39 3.84 -2.06 5.29
CA ILE A 39 2.51 -2.61 5.58
C ILE A 39 1.65 -1.62 6.40
N ALA A 40 2.27 -0.73 7.15
CA ALA A 40 1.61 0.12 8.14
C ALA A 40 0.35 0.86 7.64
N PRO A 41 0.29 1.39 6.39
CA PRO A 41 -0.92 2.03 5.90
C PRO A 41 -2.16 1.13 5.88
N ASP A 42 -1.99 -0.17 5.57
CA ASP A 42 -3.05 -1.20 5.52
C ASP A 42 -3.57 -1.60 6.92
N LEU A 43 -2.97 -1.11 8.02
CA LEU A 43 -3.47 -1.40 9.38
C LEU A 43 -4.86 -0.79 9.63
N ASP A 44 -5.31 0.14 8.78
CA ASP A 44 -6.66 0.64 8.77
C ASP A 44 -7.72 -0.43 8.48
N ALA A 45 -7.39 -1.45 7.68
CA ALA A 45 -8.25 -2.60 7.43
C ALA A 45 -8.40 -3.48 8.67
N ALA A 46 -7.34 -3.62 9.48
CA ALA A 46 -7.42 -4.26 10.78
C ALA A 46 -8.30 -3.44 11.74
N TYR A 47 -8.11 -2.12 11.79
CA TYR A 47 -8.99 -1.22 12.55
C TYR A 47 -10.45 -1.33 12.11
N HIS A 48 -10.72 -1.36 10.80
CA HIS A 48 -12.06 -1.51 10.25
C HIS A 48 -12.72 -2.83 10.68
N THR A 49 -11.97 -3.92 10.57
CA THR A 49 -12.49 -5.27 10.89
C THR A 49 -12.70 -5.45 12.39
N ILE A 50 -11.72 -5.06 13.21
CA ILE A 50 -11.71 -5.33 14.65
C ILE A 50 -12.54 -4.31 15.41
N VAL A 51 -12.33 -3.01 15.13
CA VAL A 51 -12.95 -1.92 15.90
C VAL A 51 -14.31 -1.54 15.32
N LYS A 52 -14.40 -1.37 14.00
CA LYS A 52 -15.67 -1.01 13.34
C LYS A 52 -16.57 -2.22 13.05
N LYS A 53 -16.08 -3.45 13.27
CA LYS A 53 -16.79 -4.72 12.93
C LYS A 53 -17.24 -4.77 11.47
N GLY A 54 -16.52 -4.09 10.59
CA GLY A 54 -16.83 -4.04 9.17
C GLY A 54 -16.19 -5.18 8.39
N ASN A 55 -16.52 -5.28 7.10
CA ASN A 55 -16.03 -6.33 6.22
C ASN A 55 -15.16 -5.73 5.11
N ILE A 56 -13.85 -5.99 5.15
CA ILE A 56 -12.89 -5.53 4.15
C ILE A 56 -13.11 -6.15 2.75
N ASN A 57 -13.94 -7.19 2.67
CA ASN A 57 -14.32 -7.85 1.42
C ASN A 57 -15.59 -7.27 0.81
N ASP A 58 -16.24 -6.32 1.49
CA ASP A 58 -17.36 -5.57 0.92
C ASP A 58 -16.86 -4.73 -0.26
N PRO A 59 -17.43 -4.87 -1.47
CA PRO A 59 -17.05 -4.05 -2.62
C PRO A 59 -17.21 -2.54 -2.40
N THR A 60 -18.02 -2.13 -1.42
CA THR A 60 -18.24 -0.74 -1.02
C THR A 60 -17.22 -0.23 0.00
N PHE A 61 -16.33 -1.09 0.52
CA PHE A 61 -15.27 -0.67 1.41
C PHE A 61 -14.21 0.15 0.65
N GLN A 62 -14.08 1.43 1.02
CA GLN A 62 -13.24 2.42 0.33
C GLN A 62 -12.18 2.99 1.24
N HIS A 63 -11.10 2.23 1.45
CA HIS A 63 -10.13 2.64 2.46
C HIS A 63 -9.22 3.79 2.01
N HIS A 64 -8.91 3.91 0.72
CA HIS A 64 -8.17 5.05 0.16
C HIS A 64 -8.98 6.36 0.21
N LEU A 65 -10.31 6.25 0.24
CA LEU A 65 -11.19 7.41 0.39
C LEU A 65 -11.39 7.82 1.85
N HIS A 66 -11.40 6.87 2.79
CA HIS A 66 -11.87 7.13 4.16
C HIS A 66 -10.78 7.14 5.23
N TYR A 67 -9.61 6.57 4.96
CA TYR A 67 -8.53 6.51 5.95
C TYR A 67 -7.36 7.41 5.57
N TRP A 68 -6.94 8.18 6.56
CA TRP A 68 -5.87 9.16 6.42
C TRP A 68 -4.49 8.52 6.20
N THR A 69 -4.32 7.26 6.56
CA THR A 69 -3.15 6.43 6.25
C THR A 69 -2.93 6.26 4.75
N HIS A 70 -3.95 6.49 3.93
CA HIS A 70 -3.84 6.43 2.47
C HIS A 70 -3.82 7.81 1.82
N TRP A 71 -3.55 8.88 2.58
CA TRP A 71 -3.45 10.24 2.06
C TRP A 71 -2.00 10.73 2.13
N PRO A 72 -1.31 10.99 1.00
CA PRO A 72 0.10 11.37 1.01
C PRO A 72 0.43 12.58 1.89
N SER A 73 -0.49 13.54 1.97
CA SER A 73 -0.36 14.71 2.86
C SER A 73 -0.24 14.36 4.34
N SER A 74 -0.78 13.22 4.78
CA SER A 74 -0.67 12.74 6.16
C SER A 74 0.77 12.41 6.56
N TYR A 75 1.63 12.12 5.58
CA TYR A 75 3.03 11.79 5.80
C TYR A 75 3.96 13.00 5.75
N LEU A 76 3.44 14.20 5.46
CA LEU A 76 4.24 15.43 5.42
C LEU A 76 5.00 15.70 6.75
N PRO A 77 4.40 15.53 7.95
CA PRO A 77 5.14 15.67 9.20
C PRO A 77 6.31 14.69 9.33
N VAL A 78 6.17 13.47 8.80
CA VAL A 78 7.23 12.45 8.82
C VAL A 78 8.36 12.82 7.87
N VAL A 79 8.04 13.35 6.69
CA VAL A 79 9.04 13.87 5.74
C VAL A 79 9.81 15.05 6.34
N ILE A 80 9.12 15.96 7.03
CA ILE A 80 9.75 17.09 7.73
C ILE A 80 10.67 16.57 8.85
N ALA A 81 10.22 15.61 9.66
CA ALA A 81 11.03 15.00 10.70
C ALA A 81 12.29 14.30 10.13
N PHE A 82 12.16 13.62 8.98
CA PHE A 82 13.30 13.05 8.28
C PHE A 82 14.27 14.12 7.74
N ALA A 83 13.77 15.22 7.19
CA ALA A 83 14.64 16.31 6.76
C ALA A 83 15.44 16.90 7.94
N PHE A 84 14.81 17.06 9.11
CA PHE A 84 15.52 17.47 10.32
C PHE A 84 16.53 16.42 10.80
N SER A 85 16.18 15.13 10.75
CA SER A 85 17.11 14.07 11.15
C SER A 85 18.32 13.99 10.22
N LEU A 86 18.16 14.30 8.93
CA LEU A 86 19.28 14.46 7.99
C LEU A 86 20.17 15.66 8.33
N ILE A 87 19.58 16.83 8.60
CA ILE A 87 20.33 18.07 8.86
C ILE A 87 21.14 17.98 10.15
N PHE A 88 20.57 17.38 11.19
CA PHE A 88 21.20 17.26 12.51
C PHE A 88 21.90 15.92 12.75
N ASP A 89 21.97 15.06 11.72
CA ASP A 89 22.54 13.70 11.79
C ASP A 89 21.96 12.85 12.95
N PHE A 90 20.65 12.99 13.19
CA PHE A 90 19.95 12.33 14.30
C PHE A 90 19.23 11.07 13.82
N TYR A 91 19.95 9.95 13.74
CA TYR A 91 19.42 8.65 13.30
C TYR A 91 18.69 8.67 11.94
N PRO A 92 19.25 9.30 10.89
CA PRO A 92 18.55 9.52 9.62
C PRO A 92 18.05 8.23 8.96
N GLN A 93 18.77 7.11 9.12
CA GLN A 93 18.34 5.83 8.53
C GLN A 93 17.01 5.31 9.10
N TYR A 94 16.75 5.54 10.39
CA TYR A 94 15.48 5.10 11.02
C TYR A 94 14.31 5.99 10.61
N PHE A 95 14.52 7.30 10.49
CA PHE A 95 13.49 8.20 9.97
C PHE A 95 13.19 7.94 8.49
N LEU A 96 14.20 7.55 7.70
CA LEU A 96 14.00 7.16 6.30
C LEU A 96 13.01 6.00 6.16
N ILE A 97 13.01 5.02 7.08
CA ILE A 97 12.05 3.91 7.07
C ILE A 97 10.61 4.42 7.10
N ALA A 98 10.34 5.40 7.98
CA ALA A 98 9.01 5.99 8.14
C ALA A 98 8.56 6.84 6.95
N VAL A 99 9.49 7.25 6.08
CA VAL A 99 9.19 7.92 4.80
C VAL A 99 9.02 6.89 3.68
N VAL A 100 10.02 6.04 3.46
CA VAL A 100 10.06 5.08 2.35
C VAL A 100 8.92 4.09 2.44
N GLY A 101 8.61 3.56 3.62
CA GLY A 101 7.55 2.58 3.80
C GLY A 101 6.20 3.07 3.28
N PRO A 102 5.62 4.12 3.91
CA PRO A 102 4.35 4.64 3.46
C PRO A 102 4.39 5.22 2.04
N VAL A 103 5.43 5.95 1.64
CA VAL A 103 5.47 6.53 0.29
C VAL A 103 5.51 5.45 -0.79
N SER A 104 6.29 4.39 -0.59
CA SER A 104 6.32 3.26 -1.51
C SER A 104 4.96 2.56 -1.56
N HIS A 105 4.31 2.35 -0.41
CA HIS A 105 2.97 1.78 -0.34
C HIS A 105 1.98 2.52 -1.25
N LEU A 106 1.84 3.84 -1.05
CA LEU A 106 0.92 4.69 -1.82
C LEU A 106 1.30 4.74 -3.31
N PHE A 107 2.59 4.65 -3.61
CA PHE A 107 3.06 4.55 -5.00
C PHE A 107 2.61 3.25 -5.66
N PHE A 108 2.71 2.10 -4.99
CA PHE A 108 2.27 0.82 -5.55
C PHE A 108 0.75 0.68 -5.62
N ASP A 109 0.01 1.30 -4.69
CA ASP A 109 -1.43 1.45 -4.85
C ASP A 109 -1.74 2.21 -6.14
N SER A 110 -1.05 3.32 -6.37
CA SER A 110 -1.18 4.09 -7.61
C SER A 110 -0.84 3.31 -8.87
N ILE A 111 -0.24 2.12 -8.80
CA ILE A 111 0.03 1.29 -9.98
C ILE A 111 -1.11 0.31 -10.24
N SER A 112 -1.65 -0.34 -9.21
CA SER A 112 -2.43 -1.58 -9.40
C SER A 112 -3.67 -1.73 -8.52
N CYS A 113 -3.98 -0.77 -7.64
CA CYS A 113 -5.24 -0.81 -6.89
C CYS A 113 -6.45 -0.60 -7.81
N GLY A 114 -7.66 -0.84 -7.32
CA GLY A 114 -8.87 -0.69 -8.15
C GLY A 114 -9.28 0.76 -8.38
N ASP A 115 -9.04 1.63 -7.40
CA ASP A 115 -9.51 3.00 -7.36
C ASP A 115 -8.43 4.02 -7.74
N GLY A 116 -7.23 3.86 -7.17
CA GLY A 116 -6.09 4.77 -7.29
C GLY A 116 -5.78 5.47 -5.97
N MET A 117 -4.93 6.49 -6.04
CA MET A 117 -4.56 7.32 -4.89
C MET A 117 -4.86 8.79 -5.11
N MET A 118 -5.32 9.47 -4.06
CA MET A 118 -5.54 10.91 -4.04
C MET A 118 -4.26 11.66 -3.62
N TRP A 119 -3.31 11.84 -4.55
CA TRP A 119 -1.99 12.39 -4.21
C TRP A 119 -1.98 13.78 -3.58
N THR A 120 -2.91 14.63 -3.98
CA THR A 120 -2.97 16.02 -3.52
C THR A 120 -4.11 16.29 -2.55
N ALA A 121 -4.77 15.23 -2.06
CA ALA A 121 -5.79 15.37 -1.02
C ALA A 121 -5.13 15.61 0.35
N ALA A 122 -5.66 16.58 1.07
CA ALA A 122 -5.30 16.86 2.45
C ALA A 122 -6.36 16.32 3.41
N TRP A 123 -5.95 15.72 4.52
CA TRP A 123 -6.89 15.02 5.40
C TRP A 123 -8.00 15.91 5.96
N TRP A 124 -7.65 17.14 6.34
CA TRP A 124 -8.58 18.14 6.84
C TRP A 124 -9.48 18.72 5.74
N LYS A 125 -9.06 18.65 4.48
CA LYS A 125 -9.83 19.10 3.31
C LYS A 125 -10.86 18.05 2.90
N VAL A 126 -10.48 16.78 2.89
CA VAL A 126 -11.42 15.68 2.59
C VAL A 126 -12.58 15.66 3.59
N LYS A 127 -12.32 15.91 4.88
CA LYS A 127 -13.37 16.06 5.90
C LYS A 127 -14.33 17.23 5.66
N ARG A 128 -13.96 18.20 4.83
CA ARG A 128 -14.78 19.36 4.44
C ARG A 128 -15.41 19.19 3.05
N GLY A 129 -15.28 18.01 2.43
CA GLY A 129 -15.79 17.76 1.07
C GLY A 129 -14.87 18.26 -0.05
N GLU A 130 -13.62 18.63 0.26
CA GLU A 130 -12.61 18.99 -0.73
C GLU A 130 -11.70 17.78 -1.02
N PHE A 131 -11.94 17.12 -2.15
CA PHE A 131 -11.21 15.90 -2.54
C PHE A 131 -10.08 16.19 -3.54
N SER A 132 -9.42 15.13 -4.00
CA SER A 132 -8.53 15.17 -5.17
C SER A 132 -8.86 14.03 -6.13
N LYS A 133 -8.35 14.11 -7.36
CA LYS A 133 -8.52 13.06 -8.36
C LYS A 133 -7.79 11.80 -7.93
N PHE A 134 -8.48 10.67 -7.97
CA PHE A 134 -7.85 9.36 -7.88
C PHE A 134 -6.94 9.12 -9.09
N THR A 135 -5.68 8.81 -8.82
CA THR A 135 -4.64 8.57 -9.82
C THR A 135 -4.22 7.11 -9.78
N ASN A 136 -4.13 6.50 -10.96
CA ASN A 136 -3.76 5.09 -11.12
C ASN A 136 -3.03 4.94 -12.47
N PHE A 137 -1.92 4.22 -12.49
CA PHE A 137 -0.98 4.16 -13.60
C PHE A 137 -1.20 2.92 -14.49
N ASP A 138 -1.49 1.75 -13.92
CA ASP A 138 -1.70 0.49 -14.68
C ASP A 138 -2.76 -0.43 -14.02
N ALA A 139 -4.01 0.02 -14.01
CA ALA A 139 -5.13 -0.68 -13.36
C ALA A 139 -5.92 -1.62 -14.28
N LYS A 140 -5.42 -1.97 -15.48
CA LYS A 140 -6.27 -2.56 -16.54
C LYS A 140 -7.12 -3.76 -16.11
N LYS A 141 -6.58 -4.64 -15.26
CA LYS A 141 -7.30 -5.82 -14.76
C LYS A 141 -8.04 -5.57 -13.43
N THR A 142 -7.64 -4.57 -12.67
CA THR A 142 -8.08 -4.32 -11.28
C THR A 142 -9.04 -3.15 -11.13
N ASP A 143 -9.15 -2.29 -12.15
CA ASP A 143 -9.95 -1.05 -12.15
C ASP A 143 -11.36 -1.28 -11.60
N GLY A 144 -11.71 -0.47 -10.59
CA GLY A 144 -12.97 -0.48 -9.86
C GLY A 144 -13.21 -1.67 -8.92
N TYR A 145 -12.45 -2.77 -9.02
CA TYR A 145 -12.64 -3.89 -8.11
C TYR A 145 -12.03 -3.62 -6.73
N HIS A 146 -12.68 -4.17 -5.71
CA HIS A 146 -12.25 -4.07 -4.30
C HIS A 146 -12.29 -5.44 -3.61
N GLY A 147 -11.68 -5.55 -2.43
CA GLY A 147 -11.70 -6.77 -1.62
C GLY A 147 -11.20 -8.02 -2.36
N LEU A 148 -11.96 -9.11 -2.28
CA LEU A 148 -11.61 -10.38 -2.91
C LEU A 148 -11.76 -10.36 -4.44
N TYR A 149 -12.67 -9.53 -4.98
CA TYR A 149 -12.79 -9.32 -6.44
C TYR A 149 -11.52 -8.68 -7.00
N TRP A 150 -10.98 -7.69 -6.30
CA TRP A 150 -9.68 -7.10 -6.65
C TRP A 150 -8.56 -8.14 -6.56
N SER A 151 -8.50 -8.90 -5.45
CA SER A 151 -7.45 -9.90 -5.23
C SER A 151 -7.44 -10.98 -6.33
N ALA A 152 -8.63 -11.45 -6.76
CA ALA A 152 -8.77 -12.43 -7.83
C ALA A 152 -8.14 -11.96 -9.15
N ARG A 153 -8.36 -10.69 -9.51
CA ARG A 153 -7.85 -10.10 -10.76
C ARG A 153 -6.40 -9.65 -10.65
N TYR A 154 -5.99 -9.14 -9.49
CA TYR A 154 -4.62 -8.73 -9.22
C TYR A 154 -3.65 -9.91 -9.40
N ARG A 155 -4.04 -11.11 -8.95
CA ARG A 155 -3.28 -12.35 -9.12
C ARG A 155 -3.04 -12.76 -10.58
N GLN A 156 -3.80 -12.21 -11.52
CA GLN A 156 -3.64 -12.45 -12.95
C GLN A 156 -2.74 -11.41 -13.63
N THR A 157 -2.16 -10.47 -12.88
CA THR A 157 -1.29 -9.41 -13.40
C THR A 157 0.19 -9.81 -13.33
N LYS A 158 1.03 -9.15 -14.12
CA LYS A 158 2.50 -9.23 -14.01
C LYS A 158 3.00 -8.78 -12.62
N TYR A 159 2.27 -7.87 -11.96
CA TYR A 159 2.67 -7.31 -10.66
C TYR A 159 2.63 -8.34 -9.54
N PHE A 160 1.65 -9.26 -9.58
CA PHE A 160 1.60 -10.40 -8.66
C PHE A 160 2.79 -11.35 -8.81
N ILE A 161 3.32 -11.51 -10.03
CA ILE A 161 4.53 -12.31 -10.23
C ILE A 161 5.75 -11.56 -9.65
N LEU A 162 5.88 -10.27 -9.97
CA LEU A 162 7.00 -9.45 -9.53
C LEU A 162 7.08 -9.33 -8.00
N GLU A 163 5.94 -9.23 -7.29
CA GLU A 163 5.97 -9.12 -5.84
C GLU A 163 6.40 -10.42 -5.16
N ASN A 164 6.06 -11.58 -5.73
CA ASN A 164 6.45 -12.88 -5.18
C ASN A 164 7.95 -13.11 -5.41
N ILE A 165 8.48 -12.69 -6.57
CA ILE A 165 9.93 -12.66 -6.82
C ILE A 165 10.60 -11.76 -5.79
N ALA A 166 10.08 -10.53 -5.60
CA ALA A 166 10.62 -9.60 -4.61
C ALA A 166 10.60 -10.22 -3.20
N ALA A 167 9.48 -10.79 -2.76
CA ALA A 167 9.37 -11.44 -1.46
C ALA A 167 10.40 -12.58 -1.28
N GLY A 168 10.61 -13.39 -2.33
CA GLY A 168 11.68 -14.41 -2.34
C GLY A 168 13.07 -13.80 -2.19
N CYS A 169 13.38 -12.72 -2.90
CA CYS A 169 14.64 -12.00 -2.76
C CYS A 169 14.83 -11.39 -1.36
N VAL A 170 13.76 -10.89 -0.71
CA VAL A 170 13.81 -10.42 0.69
C VAL A 170 14.16 -11.57 1.62
N ILE A 171 13.53 -12.74 1.45
CA ILE A 171 13.84 -13.92 2.26
C ILE A 171 15.31 -14.32 2.10
N LEU A 172 15.82 -14.39 0.87
CA LEU A 172 17.23 -14.70 0.61
C LEU A 172 18.18 -13.68 1.26
N PHE A 173 17.83 -12.39 1.21
CA PHE A 173 18.60 -11.34 1.85
C PHE A 173 18.62 -11.48 3.38
N LEU A 174 17.48 -11.76 4.01
CA LEU A 174 17.38 -11.99 5.46
C LEU A 174 18.14 -13.24 5.89
N VAL A 175 18.12 -14.31 5.08
CA VAL A 175 18.93 -15.52 5.32
C VAL A 175 20.41 -15.18 5.25
N TYR A 176 20.85 -14.45 4.22
CA TYR A 176 22.24 -14.01 4.10
C TYR A 176 22.68 -13.20 5.33
N LEU A 177 21.89 -12.22 5.77
CA LEU A 177 22.20 -11.45 6.98
C LEU A 177 22.27 -12.33 8.23
N SER A 178 21.33 -13.27 8.39
CA SER A 178 21.30 -14.19 9.54
C SER A 178 22.53 -15.10 9.58
N LEU A 179 23.00 -15.56 8.42
CA LEU A 179 24.18 -16.42 8.32
C LEU A 179 25.49 -15.68 8.62
N ASN A 180 25.57 -14.39 8.30
CA ASN A 180 26.79 -13.59 8.49
C ASN A 180 26.83 -12.86 9.85
N GLY A 181 25.67 -12.44 10.37
CA GLY A 181 25.55 -11.69 11.62
C GLY A 181 25.01 -12.49 12.81
N GLY A 182 24.57 -13.73 12.58
CA GLY A 182 23.85 -14.54 13.56
C GLY A 182 22.34 -14.29 13.55
N LEU A 183 21.59 -15.29 14.01
CA LEU A 183 20.13 -15.19 14.12
C LEU A 183 19.75 -14.49 15.43
N ASP A 184 19.02 -13.39 15.32
CA ASP A 184 18.47 -12.63 16.46
C ASP A 184 16.94 -12.52 16.40
N VAL A 185 16.35 -11.90 17.43
CA VAL A 185 14.90 -11.69 17.51
C VAL A 185 14.33 -10.90 16.33
N TRP A 186 15.08 -9.94 15.78
CA TRP A 186 14.62 -9.09 14.69
C TRP A 186 14.60 -9.85 13.36
N HIS A 187 15.53 -10.77 13.14
CA HIS A 187 15.46 -11.71 12.02
C HIS A 187 14.22 -12.59 12.11
N ILE A 188 13.93 -13.17 13.28
CA ILE A 188 12.74 -14.00 13.49
C ILE A 188 11.47 -13.19 13.20
N LEU A 189 11.37 -11.98 13.73
CA LEU A 189 10.22 -11.09 13.49
C LEU A 189 10.11 -10.68 12.01
N SER A 190 11.23 -10.50 11.32
CA SER A 190 11.24 -10.23 9.87
C SER A 190 10.70 -11.43 9.08
N PHE A 191 11.16 -12.65 9.39
CA PHE A 191 10.67 -13.89 8.77
C PHE A 191 9.18 -14.12 9.04
N ILE A 192 8.72 -13.88 10.27
CA ILE A 192 7.29 -13.95 10.62
C ILE A 192 6.49 -12.92 9.82
N SER A 193 6.98 -11.69 9.71
CA SER A 193 6.28 -10.60 9.00
C SER A 193 6.14 -10.91 7.51
N ILE A 194 7.25 -11.25 6.83
CA ILE A 194 7.21 -11.57 5.40
C ILE A 194 6.46 -12.88 5.13
N GLY A 195 6.64 -13.90 5.98
CA GLY A 195 5.94 -15.17 5.91
C GLY A 195 4.42 -15.01 6.10
N GLY A 196 4.01 -14.17 7.03
CA GLY A 196 2.61 -13.84 7.29
C GLY A 196 1.94 -13.18 6.08
N VAL A 197 2.56 -12.17 5.48
CA VAL A 197 1.98 -11.50 4.29
C VAL A 197 1.96 -12.43 3.07
N ILE A 198 2.99 -13.24 2.85
CA ILE A 198 3.02 -14.26 1.79
C ILE A 198 1.89 -15.27 1.99
N PHE A 199 1.71 -15.79 3.21
CA PHE A 199 0.67 -16.77 3.52
C PHE A 199 -0.73 -16.22 3.21
N LEU A 200 -0.99 -14.96 3.58
CA LEU A 200 -2.24 -14.27 3.22
C LEU A 200 -2.39 -14.10 1.70
N GLY A 201 -1.29 -13.84 0.99
CA GLY A 201 -1.25 -13.69 -0.46
C GLY A 201 -1.45 -14.99 -1.25
N ILE A 202 -1.02 -16.14 -0.72
CA ILE A 202 -1.11 -17.43 -1.43
C ILE A 202 -2.48 -18.10 -1.24
N LYS A 203 -3.21 -17.81 -0.15
CA LYS A 203 -4.53 -18.39 0.11
C LYS A 203 -5.43 -18.27 -1.13
N GLY A 204 -5.93 -19.40 -1.65
CA GLY A 204 -6.70 -19.41 -2.90
C GLY A 204 -7.90 -18.46 -2.88
N VAL A 205 -8.19 -17.83 -4.02
CA VAL A 205 -9.39 -17.00 -4.20
C VAL A 205 -10.42 -17.83 -4.96
N ASP A 206 -11.64 -17.90 -4.40
CA ASP A 206 -12.77 -18.59 -5.00
C ASP A 206 -13.07 -18.04 -6.41
N ALA A 207 -13.35 -18.94 -7.36
CA ALA A 207 -13.63 -18.60 -8.75
C ALA A 207 -14.79 -17.61 -8.91
N LYS A 208 -15.73 -17.57 -7.97
CA LYS A 208 -16.83 -16.57 -7.99
C LYS A 208 -16.34 -15.12 -8.01
N TYR A 209 -15.16 -14.84 -7.44
CA TYR A 209 -14.59 -13.49 -7.41
C TYR A 209 -13.95 -13.07 -8.74
N LEU A 210 -13.89 -13.97 -9.73
CA LEU A 210 -13.54 -13.61 -11.10
C LEU A 210 -14.74 -13.06 -11.88
N GLN A 211 -15.96 -13.25 -11.37
CA GLN A 211 -17.18 -12.65 -11.94
C GLN A 211 -17.36 -11.21 -11.47
N GLU A 212 -18.29 -10.48 -12.08
CA GLU A 212 -18.64 -9.13 -11.64
C GLU A 212 -19.27 -9.16 -10.22
N PRO A 213 -18.91 -8.22 -9.33
CA PRO A 213 -19.58 -8.10 -8.04
C PRO A 213 -21.05 -7.72 -8.23
N PRO A 214 -21.99 -8.21 -7.39
CA PRO A 214 -23.41 -7.89 -7.50
C PRO A 214 -23.73 -6.39 -7.46
N GLN A 215 -22.92 -5.62 -6.74
CA GLN A 215 -23.04 -4.16 -6.60
C GLN A 215 -22.46 -3.42 -7.82
N GLY A 216 -21.80 -4.13 -8.74
CA GLY A 216 -21.05 -3.57 -9.86
C GLY A 216 -19.64 -3.16 -9.48
N ARG A 217 -18.69 -3.30 -10.41
CA ARG A 217 -17.28 -2.97 -10.18
C ARG A 217 -16.96 -1.49 -9.95
N TYR A 218 -17.93 -0.59 -9.88
CA TYR A 218 -17.66 0.82 -9.54
C TYR A 218 -18.58 1.24 -8.40
N ALA A 219 -18.82 0.32 -7.46
CA ALA A 219 -19.55 0.57 -6.21
C ALA A 219 -18.64 1.21 -5.14
N ASP A 220 -17.77 2.11 -5.57
CA ASP A 220 -16.65 2.71 -4.84
C ASP A 220 -16.84 4.24 -4.73
N TYR A 221 -15.76 5.02 -4.76
CA TYR A 221 -15.85 6.49 -4.79
C TYR A 221 -16.69 7.03 -5.97
N HIS A 222 -16.95 6.24 -7.02
CA HIS A 222 -17.83 6.63 -8.12
C HIS A 222 -19.31 6.78 -7.71
N THR A 223 -19.72 6.17 -6.60
CA THR A 223 -21.08 6.27 -6.06
C THR A 223 -21.16 7.10 -4.78
N TYR A 224 -20.01 7.55 -4.25
CA TYR A 224 -19.97 8.39 -3.05
C TYR A 224 -20.38 9.84 -3.37
N ALA A 225 -21.62 10.20 -3.02
CA ALA A 225 -22.23 11.47 -3.41
C ALA A 225 -21.35 12.71 -3.16
N PRO A 226 -20.72 12.90 -1.98
CA PRO A 226 -19.87 14.08 -1.75
C PRO A 226 -18.69 14.18 -2.73
N TYR A 227 -18.08 13.05 -3.11
CA TYR A 227 -17.00 13.04 -4.08
C TYR A 227 -17.50 13.30 -5.50
N VAL A 228 -18.64 12.69 -5.89
CA VAL A 228 -19.26 12.88 -7.20
C VAL A 228 -19.65 14.34 -7.40
N ASP A 229 -20.31 14.95 -6.42
CA ASP A 229 -20.72 16.36 -6.46
C ASP A 229 -19.52 17.29 -6.59
N TRP A 230 -18.47 17.05 -5.78
CA TRP A 230 -17.21 17.79 -5.88
C TRP A 230 -16.56 17.65 -7.26
N TYR A 231 -16.50 16.43 -7.80
CA TYR A 231 -15.86 16.15 -9.08
C TYR A 231 -16.62 16.82 -10.22
N GLN A 232 -17.96 16.74 -10.23
CA GLN A 232 -18.81 17.40 -11.22
C GLN A 232 -18.69 18.92 -11.15
N LYS A 233 -18.71 19.50 -9.95
CA LYS A 233 -18.49 20.95 -9.77
C LYS A 233 -17.14 21.41 -10.29
N LYS A 234 -16.09 20.60 -10.11
CA LYS A 234 -14.71 20.96 -10.49
C LYS A 234 -14.37 20.69 -11.96
N TYR A 235 -14.93 19.63 -12.55
CA TYR A 235 -14.53 19.13 -13.87
C TYR A 235 -15.69 18.99 -14.87
N GLY A 236 -16.92 19.37 -14.51
CA GLY A 236 -18.08 19.34 -15.41
C GLY A 236 -18.46 17.95 -15.94
N SER A 237 -18.04 16.89 -15.26
CA SER A 237 -18.18 15.50 -15.69
C SER A 237 -18.28 14.56 -14.49
N SER A 238 -18.72 13.32 -14.69
CA SER A 238 -18.65 12.29 -13.64
C SER A 238 -17.23 11.73 -13.51
N PRO A 239 -16.88 11.15 -12.34
CA PRO A 239 -15.59 10.48 -12.16
C PRO A 239 -15.33 9.42 -13.25
N PRO A 240 -14.09 9.34 -13.79
CA PRO A 240 -13.80 8.54 -14.95
C PRO A 240 -13.61 7.06 -14.59
N LYS A 241 -14.36 6.20 -15.30
CA LYS A 241 -14.11 4.76 -15.36
C LYS A 241 -12.99 4.49 -16.36
N LYS A 242 -11.80 4.11 -15.89
CA LYS A 242 -10.61 4.01 -16.77
C LYS A 242 -10.74 2.95 -17.83
N TYR A 243 -11.38 1.83 -17.49
CA TYR A 243 -11.63 0.76 -18.44
C TYR A 243 -13.12 0.50 -18.56
N LYS A 244 -13.74 1.11 -19.58
CA LYS A 244 -15.07 0.70 -20.03
C LYS A 244 -14.96 -0.75 -20.47
N GLY A 245 -15.76 -1.64 -19.87
CA GLY A 245 -15.79 -3.06 -20.21
C GLY A 245 -15.85 -3.25 -21.72
N GLY A 246 -15.03 -4.19 -22.23
CA GLY A 246 -15.22 -4.73 -23.58
C GLY A 246 -16.49 -5.55 -23.66
#